data_AF-A0A9X3PU99-F1
#
_entry.id   AF-A0A9X3PU99-F1
#
_cell.length_a   1.000
_cell.length_b   1.000
_cell.length_c   1.000
_cell.angle_alpha   90.00
_cell.angle_beta   90.00
_cell.angle_gamma   90.00
#
_symmetry.space_group_name_H-M   'P 1'
#
loop_
_entity.id
_entity.type
_entity.pdbx_description
1 polymer ?
#
loop_
_entity_poly.entity_id
_entity_poly.type
_entity_poly.pdbx_seq_one_letter_code
_entity_poly.pdbx_strand_id
1 'polypeptide(L)'
;MPEPSGLAAFAGEVCPGIFRFTMHDDRIDFESDSYLVVESGRVTLLDPLPIEDRELTQRGTVEAICLTASCHERSAWRYRAELKVPVYAPRGGVDFEEPPDRWYQAGDRLPCGLLAVHAPGPTEAHYAFHLARESGVVFCADLLTNAEGTGLSFVPDVYQDEPARTRESVRRLLDLRFEILCSNHGEPVIGGAQEAIARALARDQTRPPS
;
A
#
# COMPACT_ATOMS: atom_id res chain seq x y z
N MET A 1 0.33 -3.89 14.65
CA MET A 1 1.58 -4.71 14.48
C MET A 1 2.73 -3.79 14.89
N PRO A 2 3.63 -4.17 15.82
CA PRO A 2 4.57 -3.23 16.41
C PRO A 2 5.50 -2.64 15.35
N GLU A 3 5.86 -1.35 15.44
CA GLU A 3 6.72 -0.67 14.46
C GLU A 3 7.96 -1.52 14.08
N PRO A 4 8.26 -1.72 12.78
CA PRO A 4 9.45 -2.46 12.36
C PRO A 4 10.74 -1.77 12.85
N SER A 5 11.72 -2.56 13.29
CA SER A 5 13.02 -2.05 13.71
C SER A 5 13.93 -1.76 12.53
N GLY A 6 14.58 -0.60 12.52
CA GLY A 6 15.52 -0.20 11.45
C GLY A 6 15.01 1.00 10.67
N LEU A 7 15.65 1.29 9.54
CA LEU A 7 15.26 2.35 8.61
C LEU A 7 15.13 1.78 7.21
N ALA A 8 14.01 2.08 6.56
CA ALA A 8 13.76 1.77 5.17
C ALA A 8 14.61 2.66 4.26
N ALA A 9 15.29 2.01 3.33
CA ALA A 9 16.12 2.64 2.33
C ALA A 9 15.25 3.25 1.22
N PHE A 10 15.69 4.39 0.68
CA PHE A 10 15.07 4.94 -0.51
C PHE A 10 15.35 4.04 -1.72
N ALA A 11 14.30 3.48 -2.30
CA ALA A 11 14.38 2.54 -3.43
C ALA A 11 14.23 3.22 -4.80
N GLY A 12 13.89 4.51 -4.83
CA GLY A 12 13.75 5.29 -6.05
C GLY A 12 12.38 5.96 -6.20
N GLU A 13 12.29 6.82 -7.20
CA GLU A 13 11.03 7.39 -7.67
C GLU A 13 10.42 6.42 -8.69
N VAL A 14 9.26 5.85 -8.36
CA VAL A 14 8.54 4.90 -9.24
C VAL A 14 8.09 5.59 -10.52
N CYS A 15 7.67 6.84 -10.36
CA CYS A 15 7.09 7.72 -11.37
C CYS A 15 6.91 9.10 -10.75
N PRO A 16 6.75 10.19 -11.53
CA PRO A 16 6.72 11.55 -11.00
C PRO A 16 5.82 11.70 -9.77
N GLY A 17 6.43 12.11 -8.65
CA GLY A 17 5.77 12.35 -7.37
C GLY A 17 5.51 11.11 -6.51
N ILE A 18 5.88 9.90 -6.94
CA ILE A 18 5.69 8.66 -6.17
C ILE A 18 7.05 8.06 -5.81
N PHE A 19 7.35 7.98 -4.53
CA PHE A 19 8.63 7.50 -4.02
C PHE A 19 8.43 6.22 -3.22
N ARG A 20 9.28 5.23 -3.45
CA ARG A 20 9.26 3.94 -2.75
C ARG A 20 10.38 3.87 -1.73
N PHE A 21 10.05 3.30 -0.57
CA PHE A 21 10.98 3.00 0.51
C PHE A 21 10.81 1.54 0.92
N THR A 22 11.93 0.85 1.09
CA THR A 22 11.95 -0.60 1.29
C THR A 22 12.86 -1.01 2.43
N MET A 23 12.51 -2.08 3.13
CA MET A 23 13.38 -2.75 4.10
C MET A 23 13.10 -4.24 4.15
N HIS A 24 14.10 -5.01 4.59
CA HIS A 24 13.83 -6.34 5.10
C HIS A 24 13.14 -6.22 6.47
N ASP A 25 12.06 -6.97 6.65
CA ASP A 25 11.27 -6.97 7.86
C ASP A 25 11.36 -8.33 8.54
N ASP A 26 12.18 -8.41 9.60
CA ASP A 26 12.43 -9.62 10.38
C ASP A 26 11.14 -10.25 10.94
N ARG A 27 10.04 -9.48 11.08
CA ARG A 27 8.76 -9.97 11.62
C ARG A 27 8.05 -10.91 10.65
N ILE A 28 8.26 -10.71 9.36
CA ILE A 28 7.67 -11.52 8.28
C ILE A 28 8.72 -12.27 7.46
N ASP A 29 10.00 -12.08 7.76
CA ASP A 29 11.16 -12.63 7.02
C ASP A 29 11.06 -12.35 5.52
N PHE A 30 10.60 -11.14 5.18
CA PHE A 30 10.35 -10.72 3.81
C PHE A 30 10.52 -9.22 3.64
N GLU A 31 10.56 -8.77 2.38
CA GLU A 31 10.61 -7.36 2.04
C GLU A 31 9.30 -6.66 2.41
N SER A 32 9.38 -5.49 3.03
CA SER A 32 8.27 -4.56 3.21
C SER A 32 8.54 -3.25 2.51
N ASP A 33 7.52 -2.73 1.84
CA ASP A 33 7.55 -1.49 1.08
C ASP A 33 6.50 -0.51 1.57
N SER A 34 6.86 0.76 1.57
CA SER A 34 5.96 1.90 1.80
C SER A 34 6.19 2.97 0.74
N TYR A 35 5.22 3.87 0.61
CA TYR A 35 5.22 4.86 -0.46
C TYR A 35 4.93 6.26 0.06
N LEU A 36 5.54 7.24 -0.58
CA LEU A 36 5.20 8.65 -0.42
C LEU A 36 4.61 9.19 -1.70
N VAL A 37 3.49 9.90 -1.60
CA VAL A 37 2.85 10.61 -2.70
C VAL A 37 3.07 12.10 -2.51
N VAL A 38 3.64 12.76 -3.51
CA VAL A 38 3.91 14.20 -3.54
C VAL A 38 3.06 14.84 -4.61
N GLU A 39 2.21 15.78 -4.20
CA GLU A 39 1.40 16.60 -5.09
C GLU A 39 1.55 18.07 -4.71
N SER A 40 2.04 18.90 -5.63
CA SER A 40 2.23 20.34 -5.40
C SER A 40 3.02 20.67 -4.11
N GLY A 41 4.04 19.86 -3.79
CA GLY A 41 4.90 20.01 -2.60
C GLY A 41 4.29 19.49 -1.28
N ARG A 42 3.09 18.92 -1.32
CA ARG A 42 2.41 18.28 -0.19
C ARG A 42 2.66 16.79 -0.25
N VAL A 43 3.08 16.21 0.87
CA VAL A 43 3.46 14.80 0.99
C VAL A 43 2.42 14.05 1.81
N THR A 44 1.94 12.93 1.27
CA THR A 44 1.13 11.94 1.98
C THR A 44 1.93 10.65 2.13
N LEU A 45 2.10 10.16 3.36
CA LEU A 45 2.74 8.86 3.61
C LEU A 45 1.70 7.74 3.51
N LEU A 46 2.01 6.66 2.82
CA LEU A 46 1.17 5.46 2.69
C LEU A 46 1.82 4.30 3.41
N ASP A 47 1.11 3.72 4.38
CA ASP A 47 1.59 2.60 5.21
C ASP A 47 3.06 2.80 5.65
N PRO A 48 3.40 3.89 6.35
CA PRO A 48 4.78 4.38 6.42
C PRO A 48 5.69 3.43 7.18
N LEU A 49 6.78 3.00 6.55
CA LEU A 49 7.93 2.40 7.24
C LEU A 49 8.76 3.49 7.93
N PRO A 50 9.64 3.13 8.87
CA PRO A 50 10.56 4.08 9.46
C PRO A 50 11.54 4.56 8.38
N ILE A 51 11.48 5.82 8.00
CA ILE A 51 12.34 6.48 7.02
C ILE A 51 13.10 7.63 7.65
N GLU A 52 14.29 7.93 7.12
CA GLU A 52 15.11 9.04 7.60
C GLU A 52 14.45 10.40 7.35
N ASP A 53 14.52 11.31 8.34
CA ASP A 53 13.93 12.65 8.27
C ASP A 53 14.38 13.47 7.06
N ARG A 54 15.62 13.25 6.59
CA ARG A 54 16.14 13.93 5.39
C ARG A 54 15.33 13.57 4.14
N GLU A 55 14.83 12.34 4.04
CA GLU A 55 14.06 11.88 2.89
C GLU A 55 12.67 12.53 2.88
N LEU A 56 12.06 12.70 4.06
CA LEU A 56 10.80 13.42 4.23
C LEU A 56 10.95 14.90 3.86
N THR A 57 11.92 15.59 4.47
CA THR A 57 12.12 17.04 4.29
C THR A 57 12.51 17.42 2.87
N GLN A 58 13.24 16.56 2.14
CA GLN A 58 13.58 16.80 0.73
C GLN A 58 12.39 16.70 -0.23
N ARG A 59 11.32 15.98 0.14
CA ARG A 59 10.15 15.73 -0.73
C ARG A 59 9.04 16.77 -0.59
N GLY A 60 9.01 17.48 0.54
CA GLY A 60 8.05 18.56 0.77
C GLY A 60 7.51 18.56 2.19
N THR A 61 6.34 19.17 2.37
CA THR A 61 5.66 19.21 3.67
C THR A 61 4.76 17.99 3.81
N VAL A 62 5.02 17.14 4.81
CA VAL A 62 4.12 16.05 5.17
C VAL A 62 2.84 16.64 5.75
N GLU A 63 1.70 16.25 5.19
CA GLU A 63 0.39 16.76 5.60
C GLU A 63 -0.56 15.66 6.09
N ALA A 64 -0.29 14.41 5.76
CA ALA A 64 -1.15 13.30 6.15
C ALA A 64 -0.44 11.95 6.07
N ILE A 65 -1.01 10.98 6.79
CA ILE A 65 -0.67 9.56 6.71
C ILE A 65 -1.95 8.81 6.36
N CYS A 66 -1.91 7.92 5.37
CA CYS A 66 -3.04 7.07 5.00
C CYS A 66 -2.66 5.60 5.16
N LEU A 67 -3.41 4.90 6.00
CA LEU A 67 -3.27 3.46 6.24
C LEU A 67 -4.25 2.71 5.36
N THR A 68 -3.81 1.67 4.66
CA THR A 68 -4.69 0.81 3.85
C THR A 68 -5.44 -0.24 4.68
N ALA A 69 -4.90 -0.62 5.84
CA ALA A 69 -5.49 -1.54 6.82
C ALA A 69 -4.89 -1.30 8.22
N SER A 70 -5.49 -1.86 9.28
CA SER A 70 -4.96 -1.73 10.65
C SER A 70 -3.63 -2.47 10.86
N CYS A 71 -3.37 -3.57 10.14
CA CYS A 71 -2.06 -4.23 10.18
C CYS A 71 -0.91 -3.40 9.57
N HIS A 72 -1.21 -2.26 8.92
CA HIS A 72 -0.24 -1.41 8.24
C HIS A 72 0.12 -0.12 9.00
N GLU A 73 -0.26 -0.03 10.27
CA GLU A 73 0.11 1.10 11.15
C GLU A 73 1.59 1.42 11.08
N ARG A 74 2.47 0.42 11.15
CA ARG A 74 3.93 0.56 11.00
C ARG A 74 4.44 1.75 11.82
N SER A 75 4.96 2.81 11.19
CA SER A 75 5.48 4.01 11.85
C SER A 75 4.48 5.15 11.98
N ALA A 76 3.20 4.94 11.66
CA ALA A 76 2.20 6.00 11.54
C ALA A 76 2.01 6.79 12.84
N TRP A 77 1.96 6.13 13.99
CA TRP A 77 1.73 6.80 15.27
C TRP A 77 2.93 7.64 15.72
N ARG A 78 4.15 7.15 15.48
CA ARG A 78 5.37 7.94 15.68
C ARG A 78 5.37 9.19 14.80
N TYR A 79 5.11 9.04 13.50
CA TYR A 79 5.04 10.19 12.58
C TYR A 79 3.91 11.15 12.90
N ARG A 80 2.75 10.66 13.36
CA ARG A 80 1.66 11.49 13.85
C ARG A 80 2.12 12.36 15.02
N ALA A 81 2.81 11.77 16.00
CA ALA A 81 3.29 12.49 17.18
C ALA A 81 4.39 13.52 16.85
N GLU A 82 5.35 13.14 16.00
CA GLU A 82 6.50 13.97 15.61
C GLU A 82 6.11 15.10 14.66
N LEU A 83 5.34 14.77 13.61
CA LEU A 83 4.99 15.70 12.52
C LEU A 83 3.67 16.44 12.78
N LYS A 84 2.85 15.97 13.73
CA LYS A 84 1.53 16.54 14.08
C LYS A 84 0.56 16.58 12.89
N VAL A 85 0.57 15.52 12.09
CA VAL A 85 -0.29 15.33 10.92
C VAL A 85 -1.39 14.31 11.17
N PRO A 86 -2.58 14.44 10.55
CA PRO A 86 -3.66 13.48 10.71
C PRO A 86 -3.34 12.11 10.11
N VAL A 87 -3.73 11.06 10.83
CA VAL A 87 -3.77 9.68 10.32
C VAL A 87 -5.18 9.34 9.82
N TYR A 88 -5.26 8.93 8.56
CA TYR A 88 -6.46 8.41 7.90
C TYR A 88 -6.42 6.88 7.92
N ALA A 89 -7.49 6.25 8.38
CA ALA A 89 -7.61 4.80 8.44
C ALA A 89 -9.01 4.32 8.02
N PRO A 90 -9.13 3.06 7.55
CA PRO A 90 -10.40 2.55 7.05
C PRO A 90 -11.42 2.37 8.16
N ARG A 91 -12.65 2.82 7.92
CA ARG A 91 -13.79 2.56 8.79
C ARG A 91 -14.01 1.06 8.88
N GLY A 92 -14.17 0.57 10.10
CA GLY A 92 -14.28 -0.86 10.39
C GLY A 92 -12.93 -1.56 10.61
N GLY A 93 -11.82 -0.85 10.49
CA GLY A 93 -10.52 -1.34 10.98
C GLY A 93 -10.57 -1.58 12.48
N VAL A 94 -9.90 -2.64 12.93
CA VAL A 94 -9.88 -3.10 14.32
C VAL A 94 -8.45 -3.16 14.84
N ASP A 95 -8.32 -3.20 16.17
CA ASP A 95 -7.04 -3.44 16.86
C ASP A 95 -5.93 -2.41 16.56
N PHE A 96 -6.30 -1.16 16.29
CA PHE A 96 -5.33 -0.07 16.21
C PHE A 96 -4.68 0.19 17.59
N GLU A 97 -3.38 0.45 17.59
CA GLU A 97 -2.60 0.86 18.76
C GLU A 97 -3.05 2.24 19.26
N GLU A 98 -3.43 3.14 18.34
CA GLU A 98 -4.03 4.44 18.65
C GLU A 98 -5.29 4.72 17.80
N PRO A 99 -6.24 5.53 18.29
CA PRO A 99 -7.38 5.93 17.49
C PRO A 99 -6.95 6.84 16.31
N PRO A 100 -7.33 6.50 15.07
CA PRO A 100 -7.12 7.37 13.90
C PRO A 100 -7.81 8.73 14.03
N ASP A 101 -7.20 9.77 13.45
CA ASP A 101 -7.78 11.13 13.42
C ASP A 101 -8.95 11.23 12.43
N ARG A 102 -8.91 10.44 11.36
CA ARG A 102 -9.89 10.44 10.27
C ARG A 102 -10.21 9.01 9.86
N TRP A 103 -11.49 8.71 9.77
CA TRP A 103 -12.00 7.44 9.25
C TRP A 103 -12.48 7.65 7.82
N TYR A 104 -12.08 6.78 6.91
CA TYR A 104 -12.54 6.81 5.51
C TYR A 104 -13.27 5.52 5.11
N GLN A 105 -14.01 5.54 4.02
CA GLN A 105 -14.67 4.39 3.42
C GLN A 105 -14.50 4.35 1.90
N ALA A 106 -15.03 3.31 1.25
CA ALA A 106 -14.98 3.16 -0.20
C ALA A 106 -15.52 4.40 -0.93
N GLY A 107 -14.77 4.86 -1.93
CA GLY A 107 -15.14 6.00 -2.76
C GLY A 107 -14.68 7.36 -2.22
N ASP A 108 -14.19 7.43 -0.97
CA ASP A 108 -13.68 8.68 -0.41
C ASP A 108 -12.39 9.13 -1.12
N ARG A 109 -12.22 10.45 -1.19
CA ARG A 109 -10.97 11.09 -1.64
C ARG A 109 -10.13 11.43 -0.43
N LEU A 110 -8.94 10.84 -0.37
CA LEU A 110 -7.92 11.07 0.63
C LEU A 110 -6.95 12.17 0.15
N PRO A 111 -6.04 12.63 1.03
CA PRO A 111 -4.97 13.57 0.65
C PRO A 111 -4.22 13.16 -0.63
N CYS A 112 -3.72 14.15 -1.37
CA CYS A 112 -3.14 13.99 -2.71
C CYS A 112 -4.10 13.38 -3.78
N GLY A 113 -5.41 13.33 -3.53
CA GLY A 113 -6.41 12.90 -4.51
C GLY A 113 -6.60 11.37 -4.61
N LEU A 114 -5.97 10.62 -3.71
CA LEU A 114 -6.08 9.16 -3.63
C LEU A 114 -7.55 8.74 -3.43
N LEU A 115 -8.02 7.81 -4.25
CA LEU A 115 -9.32 7.17 -4.10
C LEU A 115 -9.20 5.96 -3.19
N ALA A 116 -10.02 5.88 -2.14
CA ALA A 116 -10.16 4.67 -1.35
C ALA A 116 -10.97 3.61 -2.12
N VAL A 117 -10.34 2.48 -2.45
CA VAL A 117 -10.96 1.35 -3.13
C VAL A 117 -11.04 0.18 -2.16
N HIS A 118 -12.25 -0.22 -1.76
CA HIS A 118 -12.42 -1.35 -0.84
C HIS A 118 -11.96 -2.64 -1.50
N ALA A 119 -11.03 -3.31 -0.83
CA ALA A 119 -10.38 -4.51 -1.34
C ALA A 119 -10.26 -5.55 -0.22
N PRO A 120 -11.40 -6.09 0.26
CA PRO A 120 -11.43 -7.07 1.34
C PRO A 120 -10.84 -8.40 0.90
N GLY A 121 -10.48 -9.22 1.88
CA GLY A 121 -9.86 -10.52 1.65
C GLY A 121 -8.69 -10.75 2.61
N PRO A 122 -7.67 -9.87 2.62
CA PRO A 122 -6.65 -9.90 3.66
C PRO A 122 -7.28 -9.72 5.04
N THR A 123 -8.11 -8.67 5.17
CA THR A 123 -9.04 -8.42 6.27
C THR A 123 -10.33 -7.79 5.69
N GLU A 124 -11.39 -7.66 6.48
CA GLU A 124 -12.61 -6.98 6.04
C GLU A 124 -12.36 -5.50 5.70
N ALA A 125 -11.63 -4.79 6.55
CA ALA A 125 -11.33 -3.37 6.40
C ALA A 125 -9.98 -3.15 5.70
N HIS A 126 -9.77 -3.85 4.57
CA HIS A 126 -8.60 -3.71 3.73
C HIS A 126 -8.91 -2.91 2.47
N TYR A 127 -8.01 -2.01 2.08
CA TYR A 127 -8.19 -1.10 0.97
C TYR A 127 -6.99 -1.08 0.03
N ALA A 128 -7.25 -0.78 -1.23
CA ALA A 128 -6.26 -0.27 -2.16
C ALA A 128 -6.47 1.24 -2.34
N PHE A 129 -5.43 1.96 -2.76
CA PHE A 129 -5.55 3.36 -3.15
C PHE A 129 -5.32 3.52 -4.65
N HIS A 130 -6.20 4.27 -5.32
CA HIS A 130 -6.05 4.61 -6.72
C HIS A 130 -5.78 6.09 -6.90
N LEU A 131 -4.68 6.42 -7.57
CA LEU A 131 -4.34 7.78 -7.98
C LEU A 131 -4.65 7.93 -9.47
N ALA A 132 -5.73 8.64 -9.77
CA ALA A 132 -6.15 8.91 -11.15
C ALA A 132 -5.28 10.01 -11.77
N ARG A 133 -4.52 9.65 -12.80
CA ARG A 133 -3.71 10.54 -13.65
C ARG A 133 -3.47 9.86 -15.00
N GLU A 134 -2.65 10.45 -15.88
CA GLU A 134 -2.39 9.92 -17.23
C GLU A 134 -1.97 8.44 -17.20
N SER A 135 -0.86 8.13 -16.51
CA SER A 135 -0.47 6.78 -16.10
C SER A 135 -0.91 6.56 -14.65
N GLY A 136 -2.19 6.21 -14.48
CA GLY A 136 -2.79 5.95 -13.16
C GLY A 136 -1.98 4.95 -12.33
N VAL A 137 -2.09 5.05 -11.01
CA VAL A 137 -1.34 4.23 -10.05
C VAL A 137 -2.30 3.54 -9.09
N VAL A 138 -2.07 2.26 -8.81
CA VAL A 138 -2.75 1.53 -7.74
C VAL A 138 -1.74 1.09 -6.69
N PHE A 139 -1.98 1.47 -5.44
CA PHE A 139 -1.31 0.92 -4.27
C PHE A 139 -2.18 -0.21 -3.72
N CYS A 140 -1.79 -1.46 -3.94
CA CYS A 140 -2.63 -2.62 -3.65
C CYS A 140 -2.37 -3.25 -2.27
N ALA A 141 -1.45 -2.69 -1.49
CA ALA A 141 -1.03 -3.22 -0.20
C ALA A 141 -0.77 -4.74 -0.25
N ASP A 142 -1.50 -5.53 0.54
CA ASP A 142 -1.26 -6.97 0.75
C ASP A 142 -2.19 -7.85 -0.11
N LEU A 143 -2.70 -7.32 -1.24
CA LEU A 143 -3.45 -8.13 -2.20
C LEU A 143 -2.53 -8.98 -3.09
N LEU A 144 -1.40 -8.39 -3.49
CA LEU A 144 -0.41 -8.97 -4.41
C LEU A 144 0.99 -8.60 -3.91
N THR A 145 1.96 -9.45 -4.23
CA THR A 145 3.39 -9.19 -4.03
C THR A 145 4.13 -9.31 -5.35
N ASN A 146 5.33 -8.73 -5.43
CA ASN A 146 6.18 -8.81 -6.62
C ASN A 146 7.64 -9.06 -6.25
N ALA A 147 7.95 -10.25 -5.73
CA ALA A 147 9.34 -10.61 -5.45
C ALA A 147 10.19 -10.47 -6.72
N GLU A 148 11.41 -9.98 -6.58
CA GLU A 148 12.28 -9.64 -7.71
C GLU A 148 12.36 -10.78 -8.74
N GLY A 149 12.10 -10.47 -10.00
CA GLY A 149 12.17 -11.44 -11.11
C GLY A 149 11.05 -12.48 -11.19
N THR A 150 10.10 -12.51 -10.24
CA THR A 150 9.03 -13.52 -10.23
C THR A 150 7.72 -13.05 -10.90
N GLY A 151 7.51 -11.72 -10.92
CA GLY A 151 6.25 -11.12 -11.36
C GLY A 151 5.14 -11.23 -10.31
N LEU A 152 4.01 -10.57 -10.55
CA LEU A 152 2.91 -10.50 -9.57
C LEU A 152 2.41 -11.88 -9.14
N SER A 153 2.32 -12.07 -7.83
CA SER A 153 1.73 -13.24 -7.20
C SER A 153 0.82 -12.83 -6.03
N PHE A 154 -0.10 -13.71 -5.63
CA PHE A 154 -0.94 -13.45 -4.46
C PHE A 154 -0.13 -13.65 -3.18
N VAL A 155 -0.42 -12.82 -2.17
CA VAL A 155 0.02 -13.10 -0.80
C VAL A 155 -0.47 -14.51 -0.42
N PRO A 156 0.35 -15.35 0.23
CA PRO A 156 -0.04 -16.70 0.61
C PRO A 156 -1.34 -16.74 1.42
N ASP A 157 -2.21 -17.72 1.11
CA ASP A 157 -3.54 -17.86 1.69
C ASP A 157 -3.55 -17.92 3.24
N VAL A 158 -2.49 -18.42 3.86
CA VAL A 158 -2.33 -18.49 5.32
C VAL A 158 -2.30 -17.11 6.00
N TYR A 159 -2.03 -16.04 5.25
CA TYR A 159 -1.99 -14.67 5.75
C TYR A 159 -3.24 -13.85 5.41
N GLN A 160 -4.32 -14.50 4.97
CA GLN A 160 -5.52 -13.83 4.46
C GLN A 160 -6.75 -14.42 5.15
N ASP A 161 -7.63 -13.56 5.69
CA ASP A 161 -8.87 -14.01 6.32
C ASP A 161 -9.80 -14.73 5.31
N GLU A 162 -9.87 -14.23 4.07
CA GLU A 162 -10.70 -14.75 3.00
C GLU A 162 -9.94 -14.75 1.65
N PRO A 163 -9.06 -15.72 1.39
CA PRO A 163 -8.22 -15.74 0.18
C PRO A 163 -9.02 -15.68 -1.14
N ALA A 164 -10.20 -16.29 -1.19
CA ALA A 164 -11.08 -16.23 -2.36
C ALA A 164 -11.57 -14.80 -2.64
N ARG A 165 -11.89 -14.06 -1.58
CA ARG A 165 -12.35 -12.67 -1.65
C ARG A 165 -11.22 -11.71 -2.04
N THR A 166 -9.97 -12.00 -1.65
CA THR A 166 -8.78 -11.29 -2.15
C THR A 166 -8.70 -11.35 -3.67
N ARG A 167 -8.96 -12.53 -4.28
CA ARG A 167 -8.94 -12.71 -5.74
C ARG A 167 -10.06 -11.92 -6.41
N GLU A 168 -11.25 -11.85 -5.81
CA GLU A 168 -12.32 -10.99 -6.30
C GLU A 168 -11.96 -9.50 -6.24
N SER A 169 -11.35 -9.06 -5.13
CA SER A 169 -10.87 -7.70 -4.96
C SER A 169 -9.82 -7.34 -6.01
N VAL A 170 -8.85 -8.23 -6.27
CA VAL A 170 -7.86 -8.05 -7.34
C VAL A 170 -8.51 -7.98 -8.72
N ARG A 171 -9.55 -8.77 -9.01
CA ARG A 171 -10.30 -8.67 -10.27
C ARG A 171 -10.96 -7.29 -10.42
N ARG A 172 -11.57 -6.76 -9.36
CA ARG A 172 -12.21 -5.43 -9.38
C ARG A 172 -11.22 -4.29 -9.60
N LEU A 173 -9.93 -4.46 -9.25
CA LEU A 173 -8.92 -3.46 -9.57
C LEU A 173 -8.82 -3.23 -11.09
N LEU A 174 -9.08 -4.25 -11.92
CA LEU A 174 -9.04 -4.13 -13.38
C LEU A 174 -10.12 -3.20 -13.96
N ASP A 175 -11.15 -2.84 -13.18
CA ASP A 175 -12.16 -1.85 -13.57
C ASP A 175 -11.61 -0.40 -13.47
N LEU A 176 -10.45 -0.22 -12.83
CA LEU A 176 -9.76 1.07 -12.72
C LEU A 176 -8.82 1.28 -13.91
N ARG A 177 -8.59 2.56 -14.27
CA ARG A 177 -7.58 2.93 -15.26
C ARG A 177 -6.25 3.22 -14.57
N PHE A 178 -5.25 2.37 -14.79
CA PHE A 178 -3.90 2.52 -14.26
C PHE A 178 -2.89 1.73 -15.09
N GLU A 179 -1.65 2.15 -15.05
CA GLU A 179 -0.53 1.47 -15.72
C GLU A 179 0.54 1.01 -14.73
N ILE A 180 0.47 1.51 -13.49
CA ILE A 180 1.47 1.28 -12.44
C ILE A 180 0.79 0.63 -11.25
N LEU A 181 1.40 -0.43 -10.71
CA LEU A 181 0.95 -1.09 -9.49
C LEU A 181 2.07 -1.16 -8.47
N CYS A 182 1.77 -0.77 -7.24
CA CYS A 182 2.66 -0.72 -6.10
C CYS A 182 2.11 -1.66 -5.00
N SER A 183 2.83 -2.74 -4.69
CA SER A 183 2.53 -3.61 -3.55
C SER A 183 3.28 -3.17 -2.31
N ASN A 184 2.84 -3.62 -1.14
CA ASN A 184 3.59 -3.44 0.11
C ASN A 184 4.75 -4.43 0.27
N HIS A 185 4.99 -5.26 -0.74
CA HIS A 185 6.01 -6.29 -0.75
C HIS A 185 6.48 -6.53 -2.19
N GLY A 186 7.70 -6.11 -2.53
CA GLY A 186 8.32 -6.30 -3.83
C GLY A 186 8.29 -5.09 -4.76
N GLU A 187 8.90 -5.27 -5.94
CA GLU A 187 9.07 -4.24 -6.96
C GLU A 187 7.72 -3.73 -7.51
N PRO A 188 7.58 -2.41 -7.76
CA PRO A 188 6.40 -1.91 -8.48
C PRO A 188 6.41 -2.41 -9.93
N VAL A 189 5.21 -2.68 -10.46
CA VAL A 189 5.05 -2.93 -11.90
C VAL A 189 4.84 -1.60 -12.59
N ILE A 190 5.81 -1.19 -13.42
CA ILE A 190 5.76 0.06 -14.18
C ILE A 190 5.41 -0.27 -15.63
N GLY A 191 4.21 0.11 -16.06
CA GLY A 191 3.68 -0.21 -17.38
C GLY A 191 3.14 -1.64 -17.45
N GLY A 192 1.99 -1.81 -18.10
CA GLY A 192 1.37 -3.13 -18.27
C GLY A 192 0.90 -3.81 -16.97
N ALA A 193 0.58 -3.02 -15.93
CA ALA A 193 0.16 -3.54 -14.64
C ALA A 193 -1.15 -4.35 -14.73
N GLN A 194 -2.12 -3.92 -15.56
CA GLN A 194 -3.36 -4.65 -15.76
C GLN A 194 -3.12 -6.03 -16.38
N GLU A 195 -2.22 -6.13 -17.37
CA GLU A 195 -1.81 -7.41 -17.97
C GLU A 195 -1.03 -8.28 -16.97
N ALA A 196 -0.22 -7.68 -16.11
CA ALA A 196 0.48 -8.40 -15.05
C ALA A 196 -0.51 -9.00 -14.04
N ILE A 197 -1.55 -8.27 -13.63
CA ILE A 197 -2.63 -8.77 -12.78
C ILE A 197 -3.39 -9.91 -13.48
N ALA A 198 -3.74 -9.74 -14.76
CA ALA A 198 -4.42 -10.79 -15.52
C ALA A 198 -3.60 -12.08 -15.58
N ARG A 199 -2.27 -11.99 -15.76
CA ARG A 199 -1.37 -13.15 -15.70
C ARG A 199 -1.33 -13.77 -14.30
N ALA A 200 -1.29 -12.97 -13.24
CA ALA A 200 -1.32 -13.47 -11.86
C ALA A 200 -2.60 -14.25 -11.57
N LEU A 201 -3.76 -13.70 -11.95
CA LEU A 201 -5.07 -14.35 -11.83
C LEU A 201 -5.16 -15.66 -12.62
N ALA A 202 -4.57 -15.72 -13.82
CA ALA A 202 -4.56 -16.92 -14.64
C ALA A 202 -3.67 -18.02 -14.02
N ARG A 203 -2.48 -17.66 -13.52
CA ARG A 203 -1.58 -18.61 -12.84
C ARG A 203 -2.21 -19.19 -11.57
N ASP A 204 -2.85 -18.34 -10.78
CA ASP A 204 -3.48 -18.75 -9.52
C ASP A 204 -4.62 -19.77 -9.72
N GLN A 205 -5.41 -19.64 -10.78
CA GLN A 205 -6.45 -20.62 -11.14
C GLN A 205 -5.91 -22.02 -11.47
N THR A 206 -4.63 -22.10 -11.86
CA THR A 206 -3.97 -23.37 -12.17
C THR A 206 -3.20 -23.96 -10.98
N ARG A 207 -3.18 -23.26 -9.83
CA ARG A 207 -2.53 -23.76 -8.62
C ARG A 207 -3.34 -24.95 -8.07
N PRO A 208 -2.70 -26.08 -7.72
CA PRO A 208 -3.42 -27.15 -7.02
C PRO A 208 -4.00 -26.62 -5.71
N PRO A 209 -5.18 -27.12 -5.27
CA PRO A 209 -5.70 -26.77 -3.96
C PRO A 209 -4.68 -27.20 -2.91
N SER A 210 -4.28 -26.23 -2.09
CA SER A 210 -3.46 -26.44 -0.89
C SER A 210 -4.26 -27.12 0.21
#